data_AF-A0A6A5F106-F1
#
_entry.id   AF-A0A6A5F106-F1
#
_cell.length_a   1.000
_cell.length_b   1.000
_cell.length_c   1.000
_cell.angle_alpha   90.00
_cell.angle_beta   90.00
_cell.angle_gamma   90.00
#
_symmetry.space_group_name_H-M   'P 1'
#
loop_
_entity.id
_entity.type
_entity.pdbx_description
1 polymer ?
#
loop_
_entity_poly.entity_id
_entity_poly.type
_entity_poly.pdbx_seq_one_letter_code
_entity_poly.pdbx_strand_id
1 'polypeptide(L)'
;MRADSPGHSEKYSNKVDGSYHMEKEGLTRSLALLESRGVKLDCIVTDRYPQVQKFLRERNITYYYDVWHMAKGISKKLEAISKQKDSTPAFYKLEKLLTNKRMMKDVAKLSPHYQTSSLEAFHAIILRFAPKNVVFPFIGMLCRLYLAAMHYNENGDRPQAKTQEGYVADMMDLIFEEVFVNPTPYTAALLAIPVPEDLSAQYE
;
A
#
# COMPACT_ATOMS: atom_id res chain seq x y z
N MET A 1 -24.09 -45.03 36.38
CA MET A 1 -24.09 -43.55 36.38
C MET A 1 -23.47 -43.07 35.08
N ARG A 2 -24.28 -42.57 34.16
CA ARG A 2 -23.81 -41.90 32.93
C ARG A 2 -23.52 -40.46 33.33
N ALA A 3 -22.26 -40.04 33.19
CA ALA A 3 -21.90 -38.64 33.25
C ALA A 3 -22.16 -38.05 31.86
N ASP A 4 -23.24 -37.29 31.73
CA ASP A 4 -23.47 -36.45 30.56
C ASP A 4 -22.32 -35.44 30.45
N SER A 5 -21.57 -35.52 29.36
CA SER A 5 -20.61 -34.49 28.97
C SER A 5 -21.37 -33.40 28.21
N PRO A 6 -21.30 -32.12 28.62
CA PRO A 6 -21.91 -31.05 27.85
C PRO A 6 -21.05 -30.77 26.62
N GLY A 7 -21.42 -31.38 25.50
CA GLY A 7 -21.00 -30.93 24.18
C GLY A 7 -21.68 -29.60 23.85
N HIS A 8 -21.05 -28.48 24.22
CA HIS A 8 -21.42 -27.18 23.66
C HIS A 8 -20.37 -26.80 22.62
N SER A 9 -20.62 -27.18 21.35
CA SER A 9 -19.97 -26.51 20.24
C SER A 9 -20.54 -25.09 20.19
N GLU A 10 -19.84 -24.17 20.85
CA GLU A 10 -20.15 -22.74 20.78
C GLU A 10 -20.04 -22.32 19.31
N LYS A 11 -21.20 -22.22 18.65
CA LYS A 11 -21.27 -21.79 17.25
C LYS A 11 -20.87 -20.32 17.22
N TYR A 12 -19.63 -20.03 16.82
CA TYR A 12 -19.22 -18.67 16.51
C TYR A 12 -20.10 -18.17 15.34
N SER A 13 -21.13 -17.39 15.69
CA SER A 13 -22.00 -16.74 14.72
C SER A 13 -21.23 -15.61 14.04
N ASN A 14 -21.19 -15.61 12.71
CA ASN A 14 -20.69 -14.49 11.94
C ASN A 14 -21.62 -13.30 12.18
N LYS A 15 -21.12 -12.26 12.86
CA LYS A 15 -21.90 -11.04 13.14
C LYS A 15 -22.27 -10.25 11.87
N VAL A 16 -21.69 -10.57 10.72
CA VAL A 16 -21.91 -9.90 9.43
C VAL A 16 -21.76 -10.89 8.27
N ASP A 17 -22.53 -10.68 7.21
CA ASP A 17 -22.53 -11.52 6.01
C ASP A 17 -21.32 -11.21 5.11
N GLY A 18 -20.22 -11.94 5.30
CA GLY A 18 -19.08 -11.97 4.37
C GLY A 18 -18.01 -10.88 4.57
N SER A 19 -16.86 -11.08 3.91
CA SER A 19 -15.64 -10.26 4.10
C SER A 19 -15.84 -8.78 3.79
N TYR A 20 -16.66 -8.48 2.78
CA TYR A 20 -16.97 -7.11 2.37
C TYR A 20 -17.52 -6.27 3.55
N HIS A 21 -18.42 -6.87 4.34
CA HIS A 21 -19.06 -6.22 5.49
C HIS A 21 -18.15 -6.21 6.73
N MET A 22 -17.24 -7.19 6.84
CA MET A 22 -16.27 -7.25 7.94
C MET A 22 -15.30 -6.08 7.94
N GLU A 23 -14.87 -5.59 6.77
CA GLU A 23 -13.97 -4.44 6.71
C GLU A 23 -14.59 -3.16 7.28
N LYS A 24 -15.81 -2.83 6.82
CA LYS A 24 -16.54 -1.65 7.31
C LYS A 24 -16.85 -1.76 8.81
N GLU A 25 -17.29 -2.94 9.25
CA GLU A 25 -17.59 -3.20 10.65
C GLU A 25 -16.35 -3.12 11.53
N GLY A 26 -15.23 -3.70 11.07
CA GLY A 26 -13.93 -3.62 11.75
C GLY A 26 -13.46 -2.19 11.90
N LEU A 27 -13.55 -1.38 10.83
CA LEU A 27 -13.23 0.04 10.88
C LEU A 27 -14.15 0.78 11.87
N THR A 28 -15.46 0.54 11.81
CA THR A 28 -16.44 1.20 12.68
C THR A 28 -16.14 0.94 14.17
N ARG A 29 -15.87 -0.32 14.53
CA ARG A 29 -15.52 -0.71 15.90
C ARG A 29 -14.19 -0.13 16.35
N SER A 30 -13.20 -0.11 15.45
CA SER A 30 -11.88 0.43 15.77
C SER A 30 -11.94 1.93 16.06
N LEU A 31 -12.70 2.69 15.26
CA LEU A 31 -12.89 4.12 15.50
C LEU A 31 -13.63 4.41 16.80
N ALA A 32 -14.70 3.66 17.09
CA ALA A 32 -15.43 3.81 18.35
C ALA A 32 -14.53 3.49 19.57
N LEU A 33 -13.67 2.48 19.45
CA LEU A 33 -12.69 2.16 20.49
C LEU A 33 -11.71 3.31 20.71
N LEU A 34 -11.12 3.86 19.64
CA LEU A 34 -10.21 5.01 19.74
C LEU A 34 -10.88 6.21 20.40
N GLU A 35 -12.11 6.53 20.01
CA GLU A 35 -12.91 7.61 20.58
C GLU A 35 -13.18 7.39 22.08
N SER A 36 -13.61 6.19 22.47
CA SER A 36 -13.82 5.84 23.88
C SER A 36 -12.55 5.90 24.75
N ARG A 37 -11.37 5.84 24.12
CA ARG A 37 -10.06 5.99 24.77
C ARG A 37 -9.57 7.43 24.76
N GLY A 38 -10.38 8.37 24.27
CA GLY A 38 -10.04 9.80 24.18
C GLY A 38 -9.07 10.14 23.05
N VAL A 39 -8.87 9.24 22.07
CA VAL A 39 -8.00 9.50 20.92
C VAL A 39 -8.78 10.32 19.89
N LYS A 40 -8.32 11.54 19.64
CA LYS A 40 -8.86 12.39 18.57
C LYS A 40 -8.27 11.99 17.23
N LEU A 41 -9.10 11.49 16.32
CA LEU A 41 -8.68 11.19 14.95
C LEU A 41 -8.58 12.48 14.14
N ASP A 42 -7.40 12.77 13.60
CA ASP A 42 -7.19 13.90 12.69
C ASP A 42 -7.48 13.50 11.23
N CYS A 43 -6.84 12.43 10.75
CA CYS A 43 -7.12 11.85 9.45
C CYS A 43 -6.88 10.33 9.44
N ILE A 44 -7.37 9.67 8.38
CA ILE A 44 -7.12 8.25 8.13
C ILE A 44 -6.71 8.01 6.67
N VAL A 45 -5.67 7.20 6.46
CA VAL A 45 -5.25 6.74 5.13
C VAL A 45 -5.84 5.36 4.89
N THR A 46 -6.53 5.18 3.77
CA THR A 46 -7.21 3.91 3.44
C THR A 46 -7.12 3.58 1.96
N ASP A 47 -7.41 2.32 1.64
CA ASP A 47 -7.64 1.87 0.28
C ASP A 47 -8.87 2.50 -0.37
N ARG A 48 -8.95 2.38 -1.69
CA ARG A 48 -10.04 2.95 -2.49
C ARG A 48 -11.32 2.12 -2.47
N TYR A 49 -11.86 1.90 -1.28
CA TYR A 49 -13.04 1.06 -1.10
C TYR A 49 -14.34 1.86 -0.94
N PRO A 50 -15.34 1.71 -1.85
CA PRO A 50 -16.50 2.60 -1.90
C PRO A 50 -17.32 2.69 -0.61
N GLN A 51 -17.49 1.58 0.11
CA GLN A 51 -18.30 1.59 1.34
C GLN A 51 -17.57 2.25 2.52
N VAL A 52 -16.26 2.05 2.64
CA VAL A 52 -15.44 2.77 3.64
C VAL A 52 -15.45 4.26 3.33
N GLN A 53 -15.29 4.65 2.06
CA GLN A 53 -15.35 6.05 1.67
C GLN A 53 -16.70 6.71 1.97
N LYS A 54 -17.81 6.00 1.71
CA LYS A 54 -19.15 6.48 2.05
C LYS A 54 -19.27 6.69 3.56
N PHE A 55 -18.87 5.70 4.35
CA PHE A 55 -18.89 5.76 5.81
C PHE A 55 -18.07 6.93 6.36
N LEU A 56 -16.84 7.15 5.86
CA LEU A 56 -15.98 8.24 6.31
C LEU A 56 -16.55 9.62 5.96
N ARG A 57 -17.17 9.77 4.77
CA ARG A 57 -17.88 11.01 4.40
C ARG A 57 -19.07 11.31 5.30
N GLU A 58 -19.89 10.30 5.59
CA GLU A 58 -21.07 10.45 6.45
C GLU A 58 -20.70 10.84 7.88
N ARG A 59 -19.51 10.44 8.35
CA ARG A 59 -18.97 10.82 9.66
C ARG A 59 -18.12 12.09 9.66
N ASN A 60 -18.01 12.77 8.51
CA ASN A 60 -17.17 13.96 8.35
C ASN A 60 -15.71 13.77 8.80
N ILE A 61 -15.16 12.57 8.58
CA ILE A 61 -13.76 12.25 8.90
C ILE A 61 -12.89 12.61 7.71
N THR A 62 -11.78 13.31 7.96
CA THR A 62 -10.76 13.56 6.93
C THR A 62 -10.08 12.25 6.54
N TYR A 63 -10.02 11.94 5.25
CA TYR A 63 -9.37 10.73 4.77
C TYR A 63 -8.63 10.92 3.45
N TYR A 64 -7.60 10.11 3.29
CA TYR A 64 -6.72 10.09 2.13
C TYR A 64 -6.58 8.67 1.56
N TYR A 65 -6.08 8.59 0.33
CA TYR A 65 -5.76 7.33 -0.32
C TYR A 65 -4.32 6.92 -0.09
N ASP A 66 -4.14 5.61 0.09
CA ASP A 66 -2.83 4.97 0.13
C ASP A 66 -2.12 5.12 -1.23
N VAL A 67 -0.94 5.75 -1.18
CA VAL A 67 -0.14 6.04 -2.36
C VAL A 67 0.45 4.77 -2.97
N TRP A 68 0.87 3.81 -2.15
CA TRP A 68 1.46 2.56 -2.62
C TRP A 68 0.45 1.73 -3.40
N HIS A 69 -0.77 1.58 -2.87
CA HIS A 69 -1.81 0.85 -3.58
C HIS A 69 -2.15 1.49 -4.94
N MET A 70 -2.12 2.82 -5.02
CA MET A 70 -2.29 3.52 -6.30
C MET A 70 -1.10 3.29 -7.25
N ALA A 71 0.13 3.46 -6.77
CA ALA A 71 1.35 3.27 -7.56
C ALA A 71 1.47 1.83 -8.10
N LYS A 72 1.15 0.84 -7.26
CA LYS A 72 1.09 -0.57 -7.64
C LYS A 72 0.01 -0.83 -8.70
N GLY A 73 -1.15 -0.19 -8.57
CA GLY A 73 -2.21 -0.25 -9.56
C GLY A 73 -1.83 0.34 -10.92
N ILE A 74 -1.07 1.44 -10.93
CA ILE A 74 -0.52 2.05 -12.14
C ILE A 74 0.54 1.15 -12.76
N SER A 75 1.50 0.67 -11.96
CA SER A 75 2.61 -0.19 -12.41
C SER A 75 2.11 -1.44 -13.14
N LYS A 76 1.10 -2.13 -12.59
CA LYS A 76 0.48 -3.29 -13.27
C LYS A 76 -0.12 -2.95 -14.63
N LYS A 77 -0.70 -1.76 -14.78
CA LYS A 77 -1.26 -1.32 -16.05
C LYS A 77 -0.16 -0.95 -17.04
N LEU A 78 0.93 -0.34 -16.57
CA LEU A 78 2.12 -0.08 -17.38
C LEU A 78 2.73 -1.38 -17.91
N GLU A 79 2.91 -2.38 -17.06
CA GLU A 79 3.38 -3.72 -17.47
C GLU A 79 2.46 -4.38 -18.50
N ALA A 80 1.15 -4.18 -18.41
CA ALA A 80 0.21 -4.69 -19.40
C ALA A 80 0.30 -3.94 -20.74
N ILE A 81 0.62 -2.64 -20.71
CA ILE A 81 0.84 -1.83 -21.90
C ILE A 81 2.18 -2.17 -22.55
N SER A 82 3.25 -2.39 -21.77
CA SER A 82 4.59 -2.67 -22.28
C SER A 82 4.70 -4.03 -23.01
N LYS A 83 3.79 -4.96 -22.72
CA LYS A 83 3.70 -6.25 -23.42
C LYS A 83 3.02 -6.16 -24.79
N GLN A 84 2.53 -4.98 -25.20
CA GLN A 84 1.92 -4.80 -26.53
C GLN A 84 3.02 -4.64 -27.59
N LYS A 85 2.84 -5.30 -28.75
CA LYS A 85 3.81 -5.30 -29.85
C LYS A 85 3.94 -3.95 -30.57
N ASP A 86 2.92 -3.10 -30.50
CA ASP A 86 2.88 -1.83 -31.21
C ASP A 86 3.11 -0.66 -30.24
N SER A 87 4.18 0.11 -30.47
CA SER A 87 4.64 1.20 -29.61
C SER A 87 3.72 2.43 -29.64
N THR A 88 3.12 2.73 -30.79
CA THR A 88 2.28 3.92 -31.03
C THR A 88 0.96 3.88 -30.26
N PRO A 89 0.21 2.76 -30.21
CA PRO A 89 -0.97 2.61 -29.36
C PRO A 89 -0.66 2.59 -27.85
N ALA A 90 0.57 2.21 -27.46
CA ALA A 90 0.97 2.11 -26.06
C ALA A 90 1.09 3.50 -25.40
N PHE A 91 1.70 4.46 -26.08
CA PHE A 91 1.85 5.84 -25.58
C PHE A 91 0.51 6.54 -25.40
N TYR A 92 -0.39 6.46 -26.39
CA TYR A 92 -1.73 7.04 -26.28
C TYR A 92 -2.56 6.43 -25.15
N LYS A 93 -2.46 5.11 -24.93
CA LYS A 93 -3.13 4.43 -23.81
C LYS A 93 -2.58 4.86 -22.46
N LEU A 94 -1.28 5.09 -22.37
CA LEU A 94 -0.63 5.62 -21.18
C LEU A 94 -1.12 7.03 -20.86
N GLU A 95 -1.08 7.93 -21.84
CA GLU A 95 -1.56 9.29 -21.68
C GLU A 95 -3.02 9.30 -21.20
N LYS A 96 -3.89 8.53 -21.85
CA LYS A 96 -5.31 8.41 -21.47
C LYS A 96 -5.52 7.83 -20.06
N LEU A 97 -4.62 6.95 -19.61
CA LEU A 97 -4.66 6.37 -18.26
C LEU A 97 -4.31 7.42 -17.21
N LEU A 98 -3.24 8.18 -17.43
CA LEU A 98 -2.73 9.19 -16.50
C LEU A 98 -3.63 10.43 -16.45
N THR A 99 -4.17 10.85 -17.60
CA THR A 99 -5.04 12.03 -17.72
C THR A 99 -6.51 11.77 -17.39
N ASN A 100 -6.86 10.53 -17.03
CA ASN A 100 -8.23 10.18 -16.72
C ASN A 100 -8.78 11.04 -15.57
N LYS A 101 -9.97 11.65 -15.74
CA LYS A 101 -10.64 12.47 -14.71
C LYS A 101 -10.70 11.78 -13.34
N ARG A 102 -10.93 10.46 -13.33
CA ARG A 102 -10.95 9.65 -12.11
C ARG A 102 -9.56 9.58 -11.47
N MET A 103 -8.51 9.38 -12.26
CA MET A 103 -7.13 9.36 -11.80
C MET A 103 -6.76 10.70 -11.18
N MET A 104 -7.03 11.82 -11.86
CA MET A 104 -6.72 13.15 -11.34
C MET A 104 -7.40 13.45 -10.00
N LYS A 105 -8.66 13.02 -9.83
CA LYS A 105 -9.37 13.13 -8.55
C LYS A 105 -8.76 12.25 -7.46
N ASP A 106 -8.28 11.07 -7.82
CA ASP A 106 -7.64 10.15 -6.87
C ASP A 106 -6.26 10.66 -6.45
N VAL A 107 -5.48 11.20 -7.39
CA VAL A 107 -4.18 11.84 -7.13
C VAL A 107 -4.35 13.01 -6.15
N ALA A 108 -5.37 13.86 -6.35
CA ALA A 108 -5.67 14.96 -5.44
C ALA A 108 -6.11 14.51 -4.03
N LYS A 109 -6.45 13.23 -3.84
CA LYS A 109 -6.89 12.63 -2.58
C LYS A 109 -5.79 11.80 -1.92
N LEU A 110 -4.61 11.70 -2.51
CA LEU A 110 -3.50 10.94 -1.95
C LEU A 110 -3.06 11.50 -0.60
N SER A 111 -2.55 10.61 0.25
CA SER A 111 -1.95 10.99 1.52
C SER A 111 -0.69 11.83 1.26
N PRO A 112 -0.54 13.00 1.92
CA PRO A 112 0.72 13.74 1.92
C PRO A 112 1.79 13.03 2.77
N HIS A 113 1.38 12.12 3.66
CA HIS A 113 2.26 11.33 4.51
C HIS A 113 2.67 10.04 3.78
N TYR A 114 3.88 10.03 3.24
CA TYR A 114 4.51 8.86 2.64
C TYR A 114 5.14 7.99 3.75
N GLN A 115 4.45 6.94 4.19
CA GLN A 115 5.06 5.89 5.02
C GLN A 115 4.42 4.53 4.72
N THR A 116 4.96 3.84 3.72
CA THR A 116 4.44 2.53 3.27
C THR A 116 5.33 1.38 3.70
N SER A 117 6.62 1.63 3.97
CA SER A 117 7.58 0.60 4.42
C SER A 117 7.23 0.00 5.78
N SER A 118 6.84 0.84 6.75
CA SER A 118 6.41 0.44 8.10
C SER A 118 5.16 -0.45 8.07
N LEU A 119 4.15 -0.04 7.28
CA LEU A 119 2.90 -0.78 7.14
C LEU A 119 3.11 -2.15 6.47
N GLU A 120 3.92 -2.20 5.40
CA GLU A 120 4.27 -3.44 4.71
C GLU A 120 5.11 -4.39 5.59
N ALA A 121 6.06 -3.84 6.35
CA ALA A 121 6.85 -4.61 7.31
C ALA A 121 5.95 -5.23 8.39
N PHE A 122 5.00 -4.46 8.91
CA PHE A 122 4.02 -4.98 9.86
C PHE A 122 3.12 -6.04 9.22
N HIS A 123 2.66 -5.83 7.98
CA HIS A 123 1.85 -6.81 7.25
C HIS A 123 2.59 -8.13 7.08
N ALA A 124 3.88 -8.11 6.71
CA ALA A 124 4.70 -9.30 6.58
C ALA A 124 4.83 -10.06 7.91
N ILE A 125 4.96 -9.36 9.03
CA ILE A 125 4.99 -9.98 10.37
C ILE A 125 3.64 -10.62 10.70
N ILE A 126 2.52 -9.95 10.43
CA ILE A 126 1.19 -10.55 10.62
C ILE A 126 1.07 -11.85 9.83
N LEU A 127 1.49 -11.87 8.56
CA LEU A 127 1.43 -13.08 7.73
C LEU A 127 2.29 -14.22 8.28
N ARG A 128 3.39 -13.92 9.00
CA ARG A 128 4.25 -14.92 9.64
C ARG A 128 3.59 -15.54 10.87
N PHE A 129 2.88 -14.74 11.68
CA PHE A 129 2.21 -15.23 12.89
C PHE A 129 0.81 -15.82 12.62
N ALA A 130 0.09 -15.27 11.66
CA ALA A 130 -1.26 -15.66 11.27
C ALA A 130 -1.38 -15.77 9.73
N PRO A 131 -0.87 -16.88 9.13
CA PRO A 131 -0.97 -17.11 7.70
C PRO A 131 -2.42 -17.15 7.22
N LYS A 132 -2.71 -16.49 6.08
CA LYS A 132 -4.06 -16.39 5.51
C LYS A 132 -4.66 -17.73 5.06
N ASN A 133 -3.82 -18.74 4.83
CA ASN A 133 -4.21 -20.07 4.37
C ASN A 133 -4.44 -21.08 5.50
N VAL A 134 -4.32 -20.65 6.76
CA VAL A 134 -4.55 -21.51 7.93
C VAL A 134 -5.74 -20.97 8.72
N VAL A 135 -6.68 -21.85 9.05
CA VAL A 135 -7.85 -21.49 9.85
C VAL A 135 -7.48 -21.56 11.32
N PHE A 136 -7.78 -20.50 12.06
CA PHE A 136 -7.56 -20.42 13.51
C PHE A 136 -8.89 -20.17 14.22
N PRO A 137 -9.10 -20.72 15.44
CA PRO A 137 -10.20 -20.30 16.29
C PRO A 137 -10.02 -18.82 16.67
N PHE A 138 -11.12 -18.13 17.01
CA PHE A 138 -11.10 -16.68 17.28
C PHE A 138 -10.01 -16.28 18.29
N ILE A 139 -9.95 -16.96 19.45
CA ILE A 139 -8.93 -16.70 20.47
C ILE A 139 -7.52 -16.95 19.92
N GLY A 140 -7.35 -18.01 19.13
CA GLY A 140 -6.07 -18.33 18.49
C GLY A 140 -5.63 -17.29 17.46
N MET A 141 -6.56 -16.69 16.71
CA MET A 141 -6.27 -15.56 15.81
C MET A 141 -5.88 -14.32 16.61
N LEU A 142 -6.66 -13.99 17.65
CA LEU A 142 -6.43 -12.82 18.50
C LEU A 142 -5.04 -12.85 19.16
N CYS A 143 -4.67 -13.98 19.78
CA CYS A 143 -3.35 -14.14 20.40
C CYS A 143 -2.21 -13.95 19.39
N ARG A 144 -2.36 -14.50 18.17
CA ARG A 144 -1.35 -14.37 17.11
C ARG A 144 -1.20 -12.92 16.62
N LEU A 145 -2.31 -12.21 16.46
CA LEU A 145 -2.29 -10.78 16.10
C LEU A 145 -1.64 -9.93 17.19
N TYR A 146 -1.90 -10.21 18.48
CA TYR A 146 -1.21 -9.54 19.58
C TYR A 146 0.28 -9.84 19.61
N LEU A 147 0.68 -11.10 19.39
CA LEU A 147 2.10 -11.46 19.28
C LEU A 147 2.79 -10.75 18.12
N ALA A 148 2.13 -10.66 16.95
CA ALA A 148 2.63 -9.90 15.81
C ALA A 148 2.81 -8.42 16.14
N ALA A 149 1.83 -7.79 16.80
CA ALA A 149 1.90 -6.39 17.22
C ALA A 149 3.02 -6.14 18.25
N MET A 150 3.13 -6.98 19.27
CA MET A 150 4.21 -6.88 20.27
C MET A 150 5.58 -7.06 19.64
N HIS A 151 5.73 -8.05 18.75
CA HIS A 151 6.97 -8.26 18.00
C HIS A 151 7.29 -7.04 17.13
N TYR A 152 6.30 -6.47 16.44
CA TYR A 152 6.52 -5.27 15.63
C TYR A 152 6.99 -4.09 16.47
N ASN A 153 6.29 -3.79 17.57
CA ASN A 153 6.62 -2.67 18.44
C ASN A 153 8.02 -2.81 19.06
N GLU A 154 8.46 -4.02 19.39
CA GLU A 154 9.80 -4.28 19.95
C GLU A 154 10.93 -4.21 18.88
N ASN A 155 10.60 -4.36 17.60
CA ASN A 155 11.59 -4.52 16.53
C ASN A 155 11.52 -3.47 15.42
N GLY A 156 10.48 -2.63 15.40
CA GLY A 156 10.17 -1.71 14.29
C GLY A 156 11.20 -0.60 14.11
N ASP A 157 11.83 -0.15 15.20
CA ASP A 157 12.84 0.90 15.20
C ASP A 157 14.28 0.36 15.13
N ARG A 158 14.46 -0.95 14.92
CA ARG A 158 15.80 -1.52 14.81
C ARG A 158 16.48 -0.96 13.56
N PRO A 159 17.75 -0.51 13.65
CA PRO A 159 18.50 -0.07 12.48
C PRO A 159 18.48 -1.18 11.43
N GLN A 160 18.14 -0.80 10.20
CA GLN A 160 18.13 -1.75 9.11
C GLN A 160 19.55 -2.31 8.97
N ALA A 161 19.67 -3.65 8.97
CA ALA A 161 20.98 -4.28 8.82
C ALA A 161 21.54 -3.92 7.44
N LYS A 162 22.63 -3.15 7.41
CA LYS A 162 23.34 -2.85 6.18
C LYS A 162 24.01 -4.14 5.70
N THR A 163 23.49 -4.73 4.62
CA THR A 163 24.22 -5.77 3.88
C THR A 163 25.41 -5.12 3.18
N GLN A 164 26.42 -5.91 2.81
CA GLN A 164 27.55 -5.37 2.06
C GLN A 164 27.05 -4.59 0.83
N GLU A 165 26.04 -5.05 0.10
CA GLU A 165 25.44 -4.38 -1.08
C GLU A 165 24.89 -2.96 -0.87
N GLY A 166 24.73 -2.49 0.38
CA GLY A 166 24.25 -1.13 0.69
C GLY A 166 25.19 0.00 0.25
N TYR A 167 26.48 -0.29 -0.02
CA TYR A 167 27.42 0.73 -0.50
C TYR A 167 27.04 1.30 -1.87
N VAL A 168 26.36 0.55 -2.74
CA VAL A 168 25.98 1.06 -4.08
C VAL A 168 24.86 2.06 -3.96
N ALA A 169 23.87 1.79 -3.10
CA ALA A 169 22.76 2.71 -2.83
C ALA A 169 23.26 3.98 -2.14
N ASP A 170 24.07 3.83 -1.08
CA ASP A 170 24.68 4.96 -0.37
C ASP A 170 25.59 5.80 -1.30
N MET A 171 26.32 5.16 -2.23
CA MET A 171 27.14 5.86 -3.23
C MET A 171 26.29 6.58 -4.29
N MET A 172 25.21 5.96 -4.78
CA MET A 172 24.32 6.59 -5.76
C MET A 172 23.61 7.80 -5.14
N ASP A 173 23.12 7.67 -3.90
CA ASP A 173 22.49 8.80 -3.19
C ASP A 173 23.50 9.93 -2.95
N LEU A 174 24.75 9.64 -2.52
CA LEU A 174 25.80 10.64 -2.36
C LEU A 174 26.15 11.33 -3.70
N ILE A 175 26.20 10.56 -4.79
CA ILE A 175 26.45 11.09 -6.13
C ILE A 175 25.32 12.05 -6.54
N PHE A 176 24.06 11.64 -6.41
CA PHE A 176 22.93 12.45 -6.87
C PHE A 176 22.61 13.64 -5.94
N GLU A 177 22.82 13.51 -4.63
CA GLU A 177 22.55 14.58 -3.66
C GLU A 177 23.73 15.50 -3.35
N GLU A 178 24.99 15.03 -3.38
CA GLU A 178 26.16 15.87 -3.07
C GLU A 178 26.96 16.28 -4.32
N VAL A 179 27.06 15.41 -5.34
CA VAL A 179 27.89 15.66 -6.54
C VAL A 179 27.09 16.29 -7.68
N PHE A 180 25.81 15.94 -7.83
CA PHE A 180 24.92 16.44 -8.89
C PHE A 180 23.89 17.48 -8.43
N VAL A 181 24.14 18.21 -7.32
CA VAL A 181 23.27 19.27 -6.75
C VAL A 181 22.80 20.29 -7.80
N ASN A 182 23.55 20.48 -8.89
CA ASN A 182 23.16 21.34 -9.99
C ASN A 182 23.27 20.60 -11.34
N PRO A 183 22.14 20.31 -12.04
CA PRO A 183 22.16 19.62 -13.33
C PRO A 183 22.57 20.53 -14.50
N THR A 184 22.61 21.86 -14.32
CA THR A 184 22.93 22.84 -15.37
C THR A 184 24.27 22.66 -16.09
N PRO A 185 25.36 22.16 -15.47
CA PRO A 185 26.61 21.88 -16.19
C PRO A 185 26.49 20.70 -17.17
N TYR A 186 25.56 19.77 -16.93
CA TYR A 186 25.41 18.53 -17.69
C TYR A 186 24.35 18.62 -18.80
N THR A 187 23.49 19.64 -18.77
CA THR A 187 22.47 19.86 -19.81
C THR A 187 23.10 20.12 -21.18
N ALA A 188 24.21 20.86 -21.25
CA ALA A 188 24.94 21.08 -22.51
C ALA A 188 25.52 19.78 -23.07
N ALA A 189 26.02 18.90 -22.21
CA ALA A 189 26.55 17.58 -22.62
C ALA A 189 25.42 16.61 -23.03
N LEU A 190 24.29 16.61 -22.32
CA LEU A 190 23.11 15.80 -22.66
C LEU A 190 22.48 16.22 -24.00
N LEU A 191 22.41 17.52 -24.27
CA LEU A 191 21.94 18.05 -25.54
C LEU A 191 22.91 17.79 -26.70
N ALA A 192 24.19 17.51 -26.39
CA ALA A 192 25.20 17.15 -27.37
C ALA A 192 25.27 15.63 -27.67
N ILE A 193 24.52 14.80 -26.94
CA ILE A 193 24.38 13.38 -27.27
C ILE A 193 23.53 13.29 -28.53
N PRO A 194 24.08 12.80 -29.66
CA PRO A 194 23.30 12.63 -30.88
C PRO A 194 22.21 11.58 -30.60
N VAL A 195 20.96 12.03 -30.58
CA VAL A 195 19.81 11.12 -30.56
C VAL A 195 19.76 10.46 -31.93
N PRO A 196 19.91 9.13 -32.03
CA PRO A 196 19.77 8.44 -33.31
C PRO A 196 18.39 8.74 -33.88
N GLU A 197 18.30 8.96 -35.20
CA GLU A 197 17.00 9.11 -35.85
C GLU A 197 16.10 7.94 -35.51
N ASP A 198 14.82 8.27 -35.26
CA ASP A 198 13.81 7.31 -34.84
C ASP A 198 13.82 6.13 -35.82
N LEU A 199 14.00 4.90 -35.31
CA LEU A 199 14.10 3.69 -36.13
C LEU A 199 12.84 3.46 -36.99
N SER A 200 11.74 4.18 -36.71
CA SER A 200 10.54 4.23 -37.54
C SER A 200 10.72 4.93 -38.89
N ALA A 201 11.74 5.80 -39.06
CA ALA A 201 12.01 6.49 -40.32
C ALA A 201 12.73 5.61 -41.36
N GLN A 202 13.15 4.39 -40.99
CA GLN A 202 13.84 3.45 -41.88
C GLN A 202 12.88 2.47 -42.58
N TYR A 203 11.57 2.63 -42.39
CA TYR A 203 10.53 1.75 -42.95
C TYR A 203 9.41 2.51 -43.70
N GLU A 204 9.64 3.74 -44.16
CA GLU A 204 8.83 4.37 -45.22
C GLU A 204 9.34 4.01 -46.62
#